data_AF-A0A969TYS8-F1
#
_entry.id   AF-A0A969TYS8-F1
#
_cell.length_a   1.000
_cell.length_b   1.000
_cell.length_c   1.000
_cell.angle_alpha   90.00
_cell.angle_beta   90.00
_cell.angle_gamma   90.00
#
_symmetry.space_group_name_H-M   'P 1'
#
loop_
_entity.id
_entity.type
_entity.pdbx_description
1 polymer ?
#
loop_
_entity_poly.entity_id
_entity_poly.type
_entity_poly.pdbx_seq_one_letter_code
_entity_poly.pdbx_strand_id
1 'polypeptide(L)' 'PITGYRRDFKRYESEDCSDCPIKAFCTKAEGNRQVLWNPTYEEEKAKARAFLWSPEGAATYAKRKNEVESVFGQI' A
#
# COMPACT_ATOMS: atom_id res chain seq x y z
N PRO A 1 -18.37 4.37 -15.37
CA PRO A 1 -18.61 2.96 -14.94
C PRO A 1 -17.41 2.40 -14.16
N ILE A 2 -17.47 2.42 -12.82
CA ILE A 2 -16.61 1.58 -11.97
C ILE A 2 -17.55 0.97 -10.93
N THR A 3 -18.15 -0.15 -11.28
CA THR A 3 -18.86 -1.01 -10.32
C THR A 3 -17.81 -1.86 -9.61
N GLY A 4 -17.68 -1.71 -8.29
CA GLY A 4 -16.99 -2.69 -7.44
C GLY A 4 -15.90 -2.10 -6.54
N TYR A 5 -16.20 -2.06 -5.24
CA TYR A 5 -15.36 -1.66 -4.10
C TYR A 5 -15.07 -0.15 -3.93
N ARG A 6 -15.71 0.45 -2.92
CA ARG A 6 -15.43 1.82 -2.45
C ARG A 6 -14.32 1.77 -1.40
N ARG A 7 -13.40 2.74 -1.47
CA ARG A 7 -12.30 2.88 -0.51
C ARG A 7 -12.44 4.20 0.22
N ASP A 8 -12.42 4.14 1.55
CA ASP A 8 -12.41 5.32 2.40
C ASP A 8 -10.98 5.78 2.67
N PHE A 9 -10.75 7.09 2.56
CA PHE A 9 -9.45 7.70 2.81
C PHE A 9 -9.62 8.88 3.76
N LYS A 10 -8.72 8.98 4.75
CA LYS A 10 -8.48 10.24 5.46
C LYS A 10 -7.59 11.12 4.58
N ARG A 11 -8.03 12.34 4.34
CA ARG A 11 -7.26 13.36 3.61
C ARG A 11 -6.60 14.28 4.61
N TYR A 12 -5.28 14.36 4.54
CA TYR A 12 -4.48 15.37 5.23
C TYR A 12 -4.00 16.37 4.21
N GLU A 13 -4.08 17.64 4.55
CA GLU A 13 -3.69 18.74 3.67
C GLU A 13 -2.85 19.74 4.46
N SER A 14 -1.80 20.28 3.83
CA SER A 14 -1.04 21.40 4.37
C SER A 14 -1.91 22.65 4.42
N GLU A 15 -1.71 23.51 5.42
CA GLU A 15 -2.56 24.71 5.60
C GLU A 15 -2.39 25.70 4.44
N ASP A 16 -1.15 26.03 4.08
CA ASP A 16 -0.84 26.89 2.94
C ASP A 16 0.48 26.49 2.28
N CYS A 17 0.49 26.43 0.96
CA CYS A 17 1.66 26.15 0.12
C CYS A 17 1.87 27.23 -0.95
N SER A 18 1.16 28.36 -0.89
CA SER A 18 1.16 29.38 -1.95
C SER A 18 2.55 29.97 -2.16
N ASP A 19 3.26 30.31 -1.08
CA ASP A 19 4.61 30.87 -1.10
C ASP A 19 5.70 29.90 -0.60
N CYS A 20 5.44 28.59 -0.70
CA CYS A 20 6.38 27.59 -0.22
C CYS A 20 7.61 27.48 -1.15
N PRO A 21 8.83 27.87 -0.72
CA PRO A 21 10.01 27.95 -1.59
C PRO A 21 10.48 26.59 -2.09
N ILE A 22 10.05 25.51 -1.44
CA ILE A 22 10.43 24.14 -1.77
C ILE A 22 9.28 23.33 -2.41
N LYS A 23 8.17 23.98 -2.79
CA LYS A 23 6.98 23.28 -3.30
C LYS A 23 7.32 22.35 -4.47
N ALA A 24 8.13 22.82 -5.41
CA ALA A 24 8.58 22.06 -6.57
C ALA A 24 9.31 20.74 -6.22
N PHE A 25 10.00 20.69 -5.08
CA PHE A 25 10.69 19.48 -4.58
C PHE A 25 9.80 18.64 -3.64
N CYS A 26 8.79 19.25 -3.03
CA CYS A 26 7.96 18.65 -1.99
C CYS A 26 6.72 17.90 -2.56
N THR A 27 6.04 18.48 -3.54
CA THR A 27 4.80 17.93 -4.12
C THR A 27 4.59 18.37 -5.56
N LYS A 28 3.89 17.55 -6.35
CA LYS A 28 3.42 17.90 -7.71
C LYS A 28 1.98 18.43 -7.72
N ALA A 29 1.36 18.58 -6.56
CA ALA A 29 0.01 19.13 -6.45
C ALA A 29 0.00 20.61 -6.86
N GLU A 30 -1.03 21.00 -7.62
CA GLU A 30 -1.22 22.41 -8.02
C GLU A 30 -1.45 23.30 -6.78
N GLY A 31 -2.28 22.85 -5.84
CA GLY A 31 -2.58 23.54 -4.57
C GLY A 31 -1.69 23.09 -3.41
N ASN A 32 -2.31 22.98 -2.24
CA ASN A 32 -1.66 22.48 -1.04
C ASN A 32 -1.21 21.02 -1.20
N ARG A 33 -0.14 20.66 -0.50
CA ARG A 33 0.28 19.25 -0.42
C ARG A 33 -0.81 18.44 0.28
N GLN A 34 -1.23 17.36 -0.37
CA GLN A 34 -2.21 16.42 0.17
C GLN A 34 -1.59 15.03 0.35
N VAL A 35 -2.02 14.33 1.39
CA VAL A 35 -1.71 12.91 1.62
C VAL A 35 -3.02 12.19 1.89
N LEU A 36 -3.27 11.12 1.13
CA LEU A 36 -4.41 10.23 1.33
C LEU A 36 -3.95 9.01 2.14
N TRP A 37 -4.56 8.82 3.29
CA TRP A 37 -4.28 7.68 4.16
C TRP A 37 -5.49 6.76 4.20
N ASN A 38 -5.30 5.48 3.87
CA ASN A 38 -6.36 4.47 3.92
C ASN A 38 -6.18 3.62 5.19
N PRO A 39 -7.01 3.80 6.23
CA PRO A 39 -6.86 3.07 7.48
C PRO A 39 -7.00 1.56 7.29
N THR A 40 -8.01 1.14 6.52
CA THR A 40 -8.29 -0.28 6.24
C THR A 40 -7.10 -0.94 5.54
N TYR A 41 -6.50 -0.27 4.55
CA TYR A 41 -5.34 -0.79 3.84
C TYR A 41 -4.12 -0.98 4.77
N GLU A 42 -3.89 -0.05 5.69
CA GLU A 42 -2.79 -0.19 6.65
C GLU A 42 -3.03 -1.30 7.67
N GLU A 43 -4.28 -1.51 8.10
CA GLU A 43 -4.67 -2.63 8.95
C GLU A 43 -4.43 -3.98 8.25
N GLU A 44 -4.90 -4.12 7.01
CA GLU A 44 -4.71 -5.35 6.22
C GLU A 44 -3.23 -5.63 5.95
N LYS A 45 -2.43 -4.60 5.67
CA LYS A 45 -0.96 -4.73 5.60
C LYS A 45 -0.36 -5.19 6.92
N ALA A 46 -0.86 -4.72 8.06
CA ALA A 46 -0.38 -5.15 9.37
C ALA A 46 -0.67 -6.64 9.61
N LYS A 47 -1.89 -7.10 9.31
CA LYS A 47 -2.27 -8.52 9.39
C LYS A 47 -1.39 -9.39 8.50
N ALA A 48 -1.20 -8.99 7.24
CA ALA A 48 -0.35 -9.71 6.30
C ALA A 48 1.11 -9.80 6.78
N ARG A 49 1.67 -8.70 7.29
CA ARG A 49 3.01 -8.70 7.90
C ARG A 49 3.07 -9.66 9.09
N ALA A 50 2.13 -9.58 10.03
CA ALA A 50 2.12 -10.44 11.20
C ALA A 50 2.12 -11.93 10.82
N PHE A 51 1.32 -12.32 9.82
CA PHE A 51 1.33 -13.68 9.29
C PHE A 51 2.65 -14.05 8.62
N LEU A 52 3.22 -13.19 7.78
CA LEU A 52 4.50 -13.47 7.11
C LEU A 52 5.65 -13.69 8.09
N TRP A 53 5.60 -13.04 9.25
CA TRP A 53 6.59 -13.19 10.33
C TRP A 53 6.26 -14.31 11.32
N SER A 54 5.11 -14.98 11.19
CA SER A 54 4.77 -16.10 12.06
C SER A 54 5.57 -17.36 11.69
N PRO A 55 5.70 -18.34 12.60
CA PRO A 55 6.33 -19.62 12.28
C PRO A 55 5.71 -20.32 11.06
N GLU A 56 4.39 -20.23 10.90
CA GLU A 56 3.65 -20.81 9.78
C GLU A 56 3.98 -20.08 8.46
N GLY A 57 4.05 -18.74 8.51
CA GLY A 57 4.46 -17.92 7.37
C GLY A 57 5.90 -18.22 6.94
N ALA A 58 6.81 -18.32 7.91
CA ALA A 58 8.21 -18.67 7.67
C ALA A 58 8.37 -20.08 7.07
N ALA A 59 7.64 -21.07 7.58
CA ALA A 59 7.63 -22.43 7.03
C ALA A 59 7.10 -22.47 5.59
N THR A 60 6.01 -21.76 5.31
CA THR A 60 5.46 -21.62 3.95
C THR A 60 6.46 -20.96 3.01
N TYR A 61 7.13 -19.90 3.46
CA TYR A 61 8.15 -19.19 2.70
C TYR A 61 9.37 -20.09 2.39
N ALA A 62 9.84 -20.86 3.37
CA ALA A 62 10.93 -21.81 3.18
C ALA A 62 10.57 -22.92 2.17
N LYS A 63 9.34 -23.43 2.22
CA LYS A 63 8.82 -24.43 1.28
C LYS A 63 8.83 -23.89 -0.16
N ARG A 64 8.27 -22.69 -0.38
CA ARG A 64 8.21 -22.03 -1.71
C ARG A 64 9.57 -21.71 -2.34
N LYS A 65 10.66 -21.66 -1.56
CA LYS A 65 12.01 -21.48 -2.13
C LYS A 65 12.53 -22.73 -2.85
N ASN A 66 12.06 -23.90 -2.42
CA ASN A 66 12.56 -25.18 -2.91
C ASN A 66 11.61 -25.81 -3.94
N GLU A 67 10.32 -25.50 -3.84
CA GLU A 67 9.32 -26.00 -4.79
C GLU A 67 9.41 -25.24 -6.11
N VAL A 68 9.59 -26.01 -7.20
CA VAL A 68 9.51 -25.50 -8.55
C VAL A 68 8.03 -25.34 -8.88
N GLU A 69 7.57 -24.10 -8.94
CA GLU A 69 6.23 -23.79 -9.43
C GLU A 69 6.12 -24.17 -10.92
N SER A 70 5.01 -24.81 -11.31
CA SER A 70 4.78 -25.17 -12.72
C SER A 70 4.74 -23.91 -13.59
N VAL A 71 5.47 -23.91 -14.71
CA VAL A 71 5.65 -22.72 -15.56
C VAL A 71 4.38 -22.36 -16.35
N PHE A 72 3.47 -23.31 -16.50
CA PHE A 72 2.18 -23.15 -17.16
C PHE A 72 1.14 -23.98 -16.42
N GLY A 73 -0.05 -23.40 -16.19
CA GLY A 73 -1.17 -24.11 -15.57
C GLY A 73 -1.48 -25.36 -16.38
N GLN A 74 -1.05 -26.52 -15.86
CA GLN A 74 -1.51 -27.80 -16.35
C GLN A 74 -2.94 -27.96 -15.81
N ILE A 75 -3.90 -27.75 -16.71
CA ILE A 75 -5.29 -28.21 -16.55
C ILE A 75 -5.31 -29.71 -16.77
#